data_AF-A0A453ATJ3-F1
#
_entry.id   AF-A0A453ATJ3-F1
#
_cell.length_a   1.000
_cell.length_b   1.000
_cell.length_c   1.000
_cell.angle_alpha   90.00
_cell.angle_beta   90.00
_cell.angle_gamma   90.00
#
_symmetry.space_group_name_H-M   'P 1'
#
loop_
_entity.id
_entity.type
_entity.pdbx_description
1 polymer ?
#
loop_
_entity_poly.entity_id
_entity_poly.type
_entity_poly.pdbx_seq_one_letter_code
_entity_poly.pdbx_strand_id
1 'polypeptide(L)'
;CKLCESLSQRQWYFRTRRLGLQVRSLLSAAIYRKQQKLSSSAKMAHSSGQIMNYLTVDAYRVGEFPYWFHQTWTTVVQLCIALVILYSAVGAAMVSSLVVVVITVLCNAPLAKLQHRFQSKLMEATDARLKAMSESLVHMKVLKLYAWEGHFKKAIEELREVEYRWLSAFQLSRAYNSVLFWSSPVWVSAVTFLTCYFLEIPLDASNVFTFIATLRLVQDPIRAIPEVLGVVVQAKVAFTRIEKFLGAPELNGRAKEKCSSVAISYPVAMNSCGFSWCEDPLKPNLKDISLVVKAGEKVAICGEVGSGKSTLLAAMLGEVPRTQGTVIMLSNNIVFILLSSVEDLSLSNEQKKTFISS
;
A
#
# COMPACT_ATOMS: atom_id res chain seq x y z
N CYS A 1 1.50 26.60 -30.72
CA CYS A 1 2.97 26.38 -30.64
C CYS A 1 3.29 25.09 -29.90
N LYS A 2 3.85 24.08 -30.58
CA LYS A 2 4.24 22.79 -29.97
C LYS A 2 5.33 22.90 -28.90
N LEU A 3 6.19 23.91 -28.98
CA LEU A 3 7.22 24.18 -27.97
C LEU A 3 6.62 24.55 -26.60
N CYS A 4 5.63 25.44 -26.57
CA CYS A 4 4.95 25.84 -25.34
C CYS A 4 4.18 24.67 -24.72
N GLU A 5 3.49 23.87 -25.54
CA GLU A 5 2.81 22.64 -25.11
C GLU A 5 3.80 21.66 -24.46
N SER A 6 4.90 21.34 -25.14
CA SER A 6 5.93 20.42 -24.64
C SER A 6 6.57 20.93 -23.34
N LEU A 7 6.92 22.22 -23.28
CA LEU A 7 7.54 22.82 -22.09
C LEU A 7 6.57 22.82 -20.89
N SER A 8 5.33 23.24 -21.10
CA SER A 8 4.30 23.27 -20.04
C SER A 8 3.97 21.87 -19.54
N GLN A 9 3.83 20.88 -20.42
CA GLN A 9 3.58 19.49 -20.06
C GLN A 9 4.72 18.90 -19.23
N ARG A 10 5.98 19.10 -19.66
CA ARG A 10 7.15 18.61 -18.90
C ARG A 10 7.27 19.30 -17.55
N GLN A 11 6.99 20.59 -17.48
CA GLN A 11 7.03 21.33 -16.23
C GLN A 11 5.93 20.88 -15.26
N TRP A 12 4.73 20.61 -15.78
CA TRP A 12 3.65 20.01 -14.99
C TRP A 12 4.08 18.66 -14.42
N TYR A 13 4.56 17.73 -15.26
CA TYR A 13 5.05 16.42 -14.81
C TYR A 13 6.12 16.55 -13.73
N PHE A 14 7.13 17.40 -13.95
CA PHE A 14 8.20 17.59 -12.99
C PHE A 14 7.68 18.10 -11.64
N ARG A 15 6.82 19.12 -11.64
CA ARG A 15 6.29 19.71 -10.41
C ARG A 15 5.38 18.75 -9.64
N THR A 16 4.47 18.04 -10.31
CA THR A 16 3.58 17.09 -9.63
C THR A 16 4.35 15.87 -9.11
N ARG A 17 5.34 15.37 -9.85
CA ARG A 17 6.21 14.27 -9.40
C ARG A 17 7.04 14.67 -8.20
N ARG A 18 7.60 15.89 -8.21
CA ARG A 18 8.37 16.42 -7.07
C ARG A 18 7.50 16.59 -5.83
N LEU A 19 6.30 17.15 -5.97
CA LEU A 19 5.33 17.25 -4.87
C LEU A 19 4.96 15.87 -4.33
N GLY A 20 4.72 14.91 -5.23
CA GLY A 20 4.41 13.53 -4.86
C GLY A 20 5.50 12.84 -4.06
N LEU A 21 6.77 13.04 -4.43
CA LEU A 21 7.92 12.55 -3.68
C LEU A 21 8.02 13.17 -2.28
N GLN A 22 7.73 14.46 -2.14
CA GLN A 22 7.70 15.16 -0.84
C GLN A 22 6.56 14.64 0.04
N VAL A 23 5.36 14.45 -0.52
CA VAL A 23 4.21 13.87 0.20
C VAL A 23 4.55 12.47 0.69
N ARG A 24 5.11 11.63 -0.19
CA ARG A 24 5.55 10.28 0.17
C ARG A 24 6.57 10.29 1.31
N SER A 25 7.61 11.12 1.22
CA SER A 25 8.67 11.16 2.24
C SER A 25 8.15 11.66 3.59
N LEU A 26 7.28 12.67 3.60
CA LEU A 26 6.64 13.17 4.82
C LEU A 26 5.73 12.12 5.45
N LEU A 27 4.92 11.42 4.65
CA LEU A 27 4.08 10.33 5.14
C LEU A 27 4.92 9.18 5.69
N SER A 28 5.99 8.78 4.99
CA SER A 28 6.92 7.76 5.48
C SER A 28 7.54 8.14 6.83
N ALA A 29 7.97 9.40 6.99
CA ALA A 29 8.50 9.91 8.25
C ALA A 29 7.43 9.93 9.36
N ALA A 30 6.20 10.35 9.05
CA ALA A 30 5.09 10.38 9.99
C ALA A 30 4.71 8.96 10.46
N ILE A 31 4.63 8.00 9.53
CA ILE A 31 4.36 6.58 9.81
C ILE A 31 5.45 6.02 10.72
N TYR A 32 6.72 6.26 10.40
CA TYR A 32 7.84 5.78 11.21
C TYR A 32 7.83 6.38 12.63
N ARG A 33 7.58 7.68 12.76
CA ARG A 33 7.46 8.36 14.06
C ARG A 33 6.28 7.82 14.87
N LYS A 34 5.16 7.53 14.21
CA LYS A 34 3.97 6.95 14.85
C LYS A 34 4.23 5.52 15.34
N GLN A 35 4.90 4.70 14.54
CA GLN A 35 5.25 3.32 14.89
C GLN A 35 6.06 3.23 16.19
N GLN A 36 6.97 4.18 16.43
CA GLN A 36 7.79 4.22 17.65
C GLN A 36 6.99 4.58 18.90
N LYS A 37 5.84 5.23 18.76
CA LYS A 37 5.00 5.71 19.86
C LYS A 37 3.72 4.91 20.06
N LEU A 38 3.48 3.90 19.23
CA LEU A 38 2.25 3.13 19.22
C LEU A 38 2.06 2.37 20.54
N SER A 39 0.85 2.39 21.11
CA SER A 39 0.49 1.57 22.28
C SER A 39 0.65 0.08 22.00
N SER A 40 0.89 -0.71 23.05
CA SER A 40 1.04 -2.16 22.92
C SER A 40 -0.23 -2.82 22.37
N SER A 41 -1.41 -2.32 22.74
CA SER A 41 -2.70 -2.75 22.14
C SER A 41 -2.79 -2.40 20.65
N ALA A 42 -2.42 -1.18 20.26
CA ALA A 42 -2.39 -0.79 18.84
C ALA A 42 -1.36 -1.57 18.01
N LYS A 43 -0.21 -1.96 18.61
CA LYS A 43 0.80 -2.81 17.96
C LYS A 43 0.26 -4.22 17.68
N MET A 44 -0.66 -4.72 18.50
CA MET A 44 -1.35 -5.99 18.23
C MET A 44 -2.40 -5.83 17.13
N ALA A 45 -3.09 -4.69 17.07
CA ALA A 45 -4.09 -4.41 16.04
C ALA A 45 -3.48 -4.17 14.65
N HIS A 46 -2.29 -3.56 14.59
CA HIS A 46 -1.55 -3.31 13.35
C HIS A 46 -0.32 -4.20 13.26
N SER A 47 -0.38 -5.26 12.45
CA SER A 47 0.76 -6.16 12.28
C SER A 47 1.96 -5.48 11.64
N SER A 48 3.17 -5.99 11.88
CA SER A 48 4.40 -5.49 11.25
C SER A 48 4.30 -5.47 9.71
N GLY A 49 3.64 -6.47 9.11
CA GLY A 49 3.36 -6.52 7.67
C GLY A 49 2.40 -5.42 7.20
N GLN A 50 1.37 -5.09 7.99
CA GLN A 50 0.47 -3.98 7.67
C GLN A 50 1.18 -2.62 7.73
N ILE A 51 2.04 -2.41 8.73
CA ILE A 51 2.84 -1.19 8.84
C ILE A 51 3.79 -1.05 7.63
N MET A 52 4.43 -2.15 7.22
CA MET A 52 5.25 -2.17 6.02
C MET A 52 4.44 -1.81 4.76
N ASN A 53 3.21 -2.31 4.64
CA ASN A 53 2.32 -1.96 3.54
C ASN A 53 1.92 -0.47 3.56
N TYR A 54 1.67 0.13 4.74
CA TYR A 54 1.41 1.57 4.84
C TYR A 54 2.59 2.39 4.32
N LEU A 55 3.81 1.98 4.69
CA LEU A 55 5.05 2.66 4.34
C LEU A 55 5.42 2.52 2.86
N THR A 56 5.26 1.32 2.29
CA THR A 56 5.76 0.98 0.94
C THR A 56 4.71 1.17 -0.15
N VAL A 57 3.47 0.76 0.09
CA VAL A 57 2.40 0.76 -0.92
C VAL A 57 1.50 1.98 -0.78
N ASP A 58 0.97 2.22 0.42
CA ASP A 58 -0.05 3.27 0.60
C ASP A 58 0.55 4.68 0.54
N ALA A 59 1.71 4.90 1.15
CA ALA A 59 2.42 6.18 1.05
C ALA A 59 2.82 6.50 -0.41
N TYR A 60 3.14 5.47 -1.21
CA TYR A 60 3.40 5.65 -2.64
C TYR A 60 2.13 6.04 -3.41
N ARG A 61 1.01 5.33 -3.19
CA ARG A 61 -0.28 5.65 -3.84
C ARG A 61 -0.76 7.07 -3.52
N VAL A 62 -0.63 7.51 -2.27
CA VAL A 62 -0.97 8.88 -1.87
C VAL A 62 0.02 9.89 -2.47
N GLY A 63 1.31 9.54 -2.55
CA GLY A 63 2.32 10.36 -3.21
C GLY A 63 2.10 10.53 -4.72
N GLU A 64 1.53 9.54 -5.41
CA GLU A 64 1.23 9.65 -6.84
C GLU A 64 -0.04 10.49 -7.12
N PHE A 65 -0.93 10.63 -6.14
CA PHE A 65 -2.22 11.30 -6.28
C PHE A 65 -2.17 12.71 -6.89
N PRO A 66 -1.22 13.61 -6.56
CA PRO A 66 -1.18 14.94 -7.16
C PRO A 66 -1.10 14.94 -8.69
N TYR A 67 -0.37 14.00 -9.29
CA TYR A 67 -0.32 13.85 -10.75
C TYR A 67 -1.71 13.45 -11.29
N TRP A 68 -2.30 12.41 -10.71
CA TRP A 68 -3.59 11.86 -11.13
C TRP A 68 -4.76 12.80 -10.90
N PHE A 69 -4.69 13.61 -9.84
CA PHE A 69 -5.65 14.67 -9.56
C PHE A 69 -5.69 15.68 -10.71
N HIS A 70 -4.52 16.16 -11.17
CA HIS A 70 -4.47 17.06 -12.31
C HIS A 70 -4.93 16.38 -13.59
N GLN A 71 -4.55 15.12 -13.82
CA GLN A 71 -5.00 14.35 -14.97
C GLN A 71 -6.53 14.21 -15.01
N THR A 72 -7.21 14.12 -13.86
CA THR A 72 -8.67 13.92 -13.79
C THR A 72 -9.43 15.08 -14.41
N TRP A 73 -9.20 16.31 -13.97
CA TRP A 73 -9.94 17.46 -14.47
C TRP A 73 -9.47 17.87 -15.88
N THR A 74 -8.18 17.73 -16.22
CA THR A 74 -7.70 18.04 -17.56
C THR A 74 -8.32 17.12 -18.61
N THR A 75 -8.50 15.83 -18.29
CA THR A 75 -9.18 14.86 -19.16
C THR A 75 -10.62 15.29 -19.45
N VAL A 76 -11.35 15.75 -18.43
CA VAL A 76 -12.74 16.24 -18.58
C VAL A 76 -12.77 17.50 -19.45
N VAL A 77 -11.91 18.48 -19.16
CA VAL A 77 -11.82 19.73 -19.93
C VAL A 77 -11.44 19.45 -21.40
N GLN A 78 -10.46 18.56 -21.64
CA GLN A 78 -10.04 18.16 -22.98
C GLN A 78 -11.18 17.51 -23.76
N LEU A 79 -11.97 16.64 -23.11
CA LEU A 79 -13.14 16.01 -23.74
C LEU A 79 -14.20 17.06 -24.12
N CYS A 80 -14.51 18.00 -23.22
CA CYS A 80 -15.48 19.07 -23.50
C CYS A 80 -15.03 19.96 -24.67
N ILE A 81 -13.77 20.41 -24.67
CA ILE A 81 -13.23 21.25 -25.76
C ILE A 81 -13.25 20.48 -27.08
N ALA A 82 -12.87 19.21 -27.07
CA ALA A 82 -12.87 18.41 -28.28
C ALA A 82 -14.28 18.19 -28.84
N LEU A 83 -15.29 17.97 -28.00
CA LEU A 83 -16.69 17.88 -28.44
C LEU A 83 -17.16 19.18 -29.10
N VAL A 84 -16.80 20.34 -28.55
CA VAL A 84 -17.11 21.65 -29.16
C VAL A 84 -16.44 21.79 -30.52
N ILE A 85 -15.17 21.42 -30.65
CA ILE A 85 -14.45 21.47 -31.93
C ILE A 85 -15.07 20.53 -32.96
N LEU A 86 -15.41 19.29 -32.57
CA LEU A 86 -16.06 18.32 -33.45
C LEU A 86 -17.42 18.82 -33.94
N TYR A 87 -18.22 19.43 -33.06
CA TYR A 87 -19.49 20.05 -33.44
C TYR A 87 -19.28 21.24 -34.40
N SER A 88 -18.28 22.09 -34.15
CA SER A 88 -17.99 23.23 -35.03
C SER A 88 -17.51 22.82 -36.42
N ALA A 89 -16.82 21.68 -36.54
CA ALA A 89 -16.27 21.21 -37.81
C ALA A 89 -17.31 20.52 -38.70
N VAL A 90 -18.30 19.82 -38.10
CA VAL A 90 -19.17 18.88 -38.83
C VAL A 90 -20.67 19.08 -38.51
N GLY A 91 -21.03 19.99 -37.60
CA GLY A 91 -22.41 20.35 -37.30
C GLY A 91 -23.26 19.16 -36.87
N ALA A 92 -24.46 19.03 -37.46
CA ALA A 92 -25.43 17.99 -37.10
C ALA A 92 -24.94 16.55 -37.34
N ALA A 93 -24.00 16.33 -38.27
CA ALA A 93 -23.40 15.02 -38.51
C ALA A 93 -22.53 14.53 -37.33
N MET A 94 -22.23 15.38 -36.34
CA MET A 94 -21.65 14.96 -35.06
C MET A 94 -22.48 13.86 -34.36
N VAL A 95 -23.82 13.88 -34.51
CA VAL A 95 -24.69 12.88 -33.89
C VAL A 95 -24.39 11.47 -34.41
N SER A 96 -24.14 11.29 -35.71
CA SER A 96 -23.78 9.98 -36.25
C SER A 96 -22.41 9.52 -35.74
N SER A 97 -21.46 10.45 -35.57
CA SER A 97 -20.16 10.17 -34.95
C SER A 97 -20.30 9.66 -33.51
N LEU A 98 -21.16 10.29 -32.70
CA LEU A 98 -21.46 9.87 -31.32
C LEU A 98 -22.09 8.48 -31.29
N VAL A 99 -23.03 8.19 -32.21
CA VAL A 99 -23.67 6.88 -32.29
C VAL A 99 -22.63 5.79 -32.58
N VAL A 100 -21.72 6.01 -33.54
CA VAL A 100 -20.65 5.03 -33.84
C VAL A 100 -19.71 4.85 -32.66
N VAL A 101 -19.36 5.91 -31.94
CA VAL A 101 -18.54 5.83 -30.72
C VAL A 101 -19.25 5.01 -29.64
N VAL A 102 -20.54 5.26 -29.40
CA VAL A 102 -21.34 4.50 -28.43
C VAL A 102 -21.40 3.01 -28.82
N ILE A 103 -21.67 2.70 -30.09
CA ILE A 103 -21.67 1.31 -30.60
C ILE A 103 -20.30 0.67 -30.40
N THR A 104 -19.20 1.39 -30.71
CA THR A 104 -17.84 0.89 -30.51
C THR A 104 -17.56 0.57 -29.04
N VAL A 105 -18.00 1.43 -28.11
CA VAL A 105 -17.87 1.20 -26.66
C VAL A 105 -18.68 -0.02 -26.22
N LEU A 106 -19.92 -0.16 -26.69
CA LEU A 106 -20.79 -1.31 -26.37
C LEU A 106 -20.22 -2.62 -26.88
N CYS A 107 -19.66 -2.63 -28.11
CA CYS A 107 -18.98 -3.80 -28.67
C CYS A 107 -17.69 -4.15 -27.94
N ASN A 108 -16.96 -3.16 -27.42
CA ASN A 108 -15.73 -3.38 -26.65
C ASN A 108 -15.99 -3.87 -25.21
N ALA A 109 -17.14 -3.55 -24.61
CA ALA A 109 -17.46 -3.93 -23.23
C ALA A 109 -17.40 -5.45 -22.94
N PRO A 110 -18.01 -6.36 -23.74
CA PRO A 110 -17.90 -7.81 -23.50
C PRO A 110 -16.46 -8.31 -23.68
N LEU A 111 -15.71 -7.71 -24.60
CA LEU A 111 -14.31 -8.04 -24.84
C LEU A 111 -13.40 -7.61 -23.69
N ALA A 112 -13.64 -6.43 -23.12
CA ALA A 112 -12.95 -5.98 -21.92
C ALA A 112 -13.23 -6.92 -20.74
N LYS A 113 -14.48 -7.39 -20.57
CA LYS A 113 -14.83 -8.40 -19.56
C LYS A 113 -14.10 -9.73 -19.78
N LEU A 114 -14.01 -10.19 -21.03
CA LEU A 114 -13.29 -11.41 -21.39
C LEU A 114 -11.77 -11.26 -21.13
N GLN A 115 -11.18 -10.13 -21.51
CA GLN A 115 -9.78 -9.81 -21.25
C GLN A 115 -9.50 -9.80 -19.73
N HIS A 116 -10.38 -9.20 -18.93
CA HIS A 116 -10.26 -9.20 -17.47
C HIS A 116 -10.34 -10.62 -16.90
N ARG A 117 -11.23 -11.48 -17.42
CA ARG A 117 -11.32 -12.88 -17.02
C ARG A 117 -10.02 -13.65 -17.31
N PHE A 118 -9.44 -13.46 -18.50
CA PHE A 118 -8.15 -14.07 -18.85
C PHE A 118 -7.02 -13.54 -17.97
N GLN A 119 -7.00 -12.24 -17.68
CA GLN A 119 -6.05 -11.64 -16.75
C GLN A 119 -6.15 -12.27 -15.35
N SER A 120 -7.37 -12.44 -14.82
CA SER A 120 -7.59 -13.09 -13.52
C SER A 120 -7.05 -14.52 -13.51
N LYS A 121 -7.35 -15.32 -14.54
CA LYS A 121 -6.88 -16.71 -14.65
C LYS A 121 -5.37 -16.80 -14.83
N LEU A 122 -4.76 -15.86 -15.55
CA LEU A 122 -3.32 -15.72 -15.66
C LEU A 122 -2.70 -15.47 -14.27
N MET A 123 -3.27 -14.55 -13.48
CA MET A 123 -2.76 -14.27 -12.13
C MET A 123 -2.87 -15.48 -11.20
N GLU A 124 -3.98 -16.22 -11.23
CA GLU A 124 -4.13 -17.47 -10.47
C GLU A 124 -3.03 -18.49 -10.83
N ALA A 125 -2.74 -18.67 -12.13
CA ALA A 125 -1.70 -19.59 -12.59
C ALA A 125 -0.28 -19.11 -12.23
N THR A 126 -0.01 -17.82 -12.37
CA THR A 126 1.27 -17.20 -11.99
C THR A 126 1.52 -17.34 -10.49
N ASP A 127 0.51 -17.11 -9.64
CA ASP A 127 0.62 -17.27 -8.18
C ASP A 127 0.91 -18.72 -7.78
N ALA A 128 0.23 -19.68 -8.39
CA ALA A 128 0.49 -21.11 -8.15
C ALA A 128 1.94 -21.49 -8.51
N ARG A 129 2.45 -21.03 -9.66
CA ARG A 129 3.84 -21.29 -10.08
C ARG A 129 4.84 -20.62 -9.14
N LEU A 130 4.64 -19.35 -8.79
CA LEU A 130 5.54 -18.62 -7.89
C LEU A 130 5.58 -19.23 -6.50
N LYS A 131 4.44 -19.71 -6.00
CA LYS A 131 4.35 -20.43 -4.73
C LYS A 131 5.19 -21.72 -4.77
N ALA A 132 4.98 -22.58 -5.77
CA ALA A 132 5.74 -23.82 -5.93
C ALA A 132 7.25 -23.57 -6.07
N MET A 133 7.64 -22.54 -6.82
CA MET A 133 9.04 -22.12 -6.97
C MET A 133 9.62 -21.64 -5.63
N SER A 134 8.88 -20.82 -4.86
CA SER A 134 9.33 -20.32 -3.57
C SER A 134 9.49 -21.45 -2.55
N GLU A 135 8.54 -22.38 -2.46
CA GLU A 135 8.59 -23.52 -1.54
C GLU A 135 9.79 -24.43 -1.86
N SER A 136 10.04 -24.67 -3.15
CA SER A 136 11.19 -25.46 -3.62
C SER A 136 12.53 -24.80 -3.26
N LEU A 137 12.64 -23.47 -3.38
CA LEU A 137 13.86 -22.74 -3.05
C LEU A 137 14.13 -22.71 -1.53
N VAL A 138 13.07 -22.52 -0.73
CA VAL A 138 13.19 -22.54 0.74
C VAL A 138 13.67 -23.91 1.23
N HIS A 139 13.23 -25.00 0.59
CA HIS A 139 13.58 -26.37 0.98
C HIS A 139 14.65 -27.03 0.09
N MET A 140 15.46 -26.24 -0.64
CA MET A 140 16.42 -26.74 -1.64
C MET A 140 17.40 -27.79 -1.10
N LYS A 141 17.87 -27.64 0.15
CA LYS A 141 18.78 -28.63 0.78
C LYS A 141 18.14 -30.01 0.88
N VAL A 142 16.86 -30.07 1.26
CA VAL A 142 16.10 -31.32 1.39
C VAL A 142 15.89 -31.96 0.03
N LEU A 143 15.50 -31.16 -0.97
CA LEU A 143 15.32 -31.63 -2.35
C LEU A 143 16.61 -32.26 -2.91
N LYS A 144 17.78 -31.67 -2.61
CA LYS A 144 19.09 -32.22 -2.98
C LYS A 144 19.42 -33.53 -2.29
N LEU A 145 19.15 -33.63 -0.99
CA LEU A 145 19.40 -34.85 -0.21
C LEU A 145 18.62 -36.06 -0.76
N TYR A 146 17.41 -35.83 -1.27
CA TYR A 146 16.57 -36.88 -1.87
C TYR A 146 16.70 -37.00 -3.40
N ALA A 147 17.57 -36.19 -4.04
CA ALA A 147 17.69 -36.10 -5.51
C ALA A 147 16.34 -35.85 -6.23
N TRP A 148 15.44 -35.09 -5.61
CA TRP A 148 14.09 -34.79 -6.13
C TRP A 148 14.01 -33.56 -7.03
N GLU A 149 15.14 -32.94 -7.36
CA GLU A 149 15.20 -31.71 -8.17
C GLU A 149 14.46 -31.86 -9.51
N GLY A 150 14.64 -33.01 -10.19
CA GLY A 150 13.98 -33.29 -11.47
C GLY A 150 12.46 -33.40 -11.35
N HIS A 151 11.97 -34.00 -10.25
CA HIS A 151 10.54 -34.12 -10.01
C HIS A 151 9.88 -32.76 -9.79
N PHE A 152 10.46 -31.93 -8.92
CA PHE A 152 9.96 -30.57 -8.67
C PHE A 152 10.10 -29.65 -9.88
N LYS A 153 11.18 -29.79 -10.66
CA LYS A 153 11.33 -29.09 -11.92
C LYS A 153 10.18 -29.40 -12.87
N LYS A 154 9.85 -30.69 -13.04
CA LYS A 154 8.74 -31.12 -13.90
C LYS A 154 7.39 -30.58 -13.42
N ALA A 155 7.14 -30.61 -12.11
CA ALA A 155 5.92 -30.03 -11.54
C ALA A 155 5.79 -28.51 -11.81
N ILE A 156 6.91 -27.77 -11.74
CA ILE A 156 6.93 -26.33 -12.07
C ILE A 156 6.72 -26.11 -13.58
N GLU A 157 7.28 -26.96 -14.43
CA GLU A 157 7.06 -26.91 -15.89
C GLU A 157 5.59 -27.15 -16.27
N GLU A 158 4.90 -28.09 -15.61
CA GLU A 158 3.47 -28.33 -15.80
C GLU A 158 2.62 -27.10 -15.42
N LEU A 159 2.95 -26.43 -14.31
CA LEU A 159 2.31 -25.16 -13.93
C LEU A 159 2.60 -24.04 -14.94
N ARG A 160 3.81 -24.00 -15.51
CA ARG A 160 4.20 -23.03 -16.54
C ARG A 160 3.42 -23.20 -17.83
N GLU A 161 3.10 -24.43 -18.23
CA GLU A 161 2.26 -24.69 -19.41
C GLU A 161 0.84 -24.13 -19.23
N VAL A 162 0.27 -24.25 -18.03
CA VAL A 162 -1.02 -23.65 -17.70
C VAL A 162 -0.95 -22.13 -17.75
N GLU A 163 0.08 -21.52 -17.14
CA GLU A 163 0.32 -20.08 -17.20
C GLU A 163 0.46 -19.59 -18.65
N TYR A 164 1.20 -20.31 -19.49
CA TYR A 164 1.42 -19.96 -20.89
C TYR A 164 0.12 -19.97 -21.71
N ARG A 165 -0.78 -20.94 -21.49
CA ARG A 165 -2.10 -20.97 -22.16
C ARG A 165 -2.94 -19.74 -21.80
N TRP A 166 -2.97 -19.34 -20.53
CA TRP A 166 -3.69 -18.13 -20.13
C TRP A 166 -3.00 -16.85 -20.60
N LEU A 167 -1.66 -16.83 -20.60
CA LEU A 167 -0.87 -15.70 -21.08
C LEU A 167 -1.12 -15.47 -22.57
N SER A 168 -1.07 -16.51 -23.39
CA SER A 168 -1.35 -16.42 -24.82
C SER A 168 -2.78 -15.95 -25.10
N ALA A 169 -3.79 -16.49 -24.39
CA ALA A 169 -5.17 -16.04 -24.50
C ALA A 169 -5.35 -14.55 -24.10
N PHE A 170 -4.72 -14.13 -23.00
CA PHE A 170 -4.72 -12.74 -22.55
C PHE A 170 -4.06 -11.81 -23.57
N GLN A 171 -2.88 -12.17 -24.08
CA GLN A 171 -2.13 -11.36 -25.04
C GLN A 171 -2.86 -11.26 -26.39
N LEU A 172 -3.47 -12.35 -26.87
CA LEU A 172 -4.29 -12.34 -28.08
C LEU A 172 -5.52 -11.44 -27.92
N SER A 173 -6.22 -11.57 -26.78
CA SER A 173 -7.36 -10.69 -26.46
C SER A 173 -6.94 -9.23 -26.38
N ARG A 174 -5.78 -8.93 -25.77
CA ARG A 174 -5.22 -7.57 -25.70
C ARG A 174 -4.88 -7.02 -27.08
N ALA A 175 -4.29 -7.84 -27.95
CA ALA A 175 -3.96 -7.47 -29.32
C ALA A 175 -5.23 -7.13 -30.11
N TYR A 176 -6.27 -7.97 -30.02
CA TYR A 176 -7.55 -7.72 -30.68
C TYR A 176 -8.22 -6.44 -30.20
N ASN A 177 -8.29 -6.21 -28.88
CA ASN A 177 -8.80 -4.96 -28.31
C ASN A 177 -8.01 -3.73 -28.78
N SER A 178 -6.68 -3.86 -28.89
CA SER A 178 -5.82 -2.78 -29.40
C SER A 178 -6.14 -2.45 -30.87
N VAL A 179 -6.31 -3.47 -31.72
CA VAL A 179 -6.65 -3.27 -33.15
C VAL A 179 -8.03 -2.62 -33.30
N LEU A 180 -9.04 -3.08 -32.54
CA LEU A 180 -10.36 -2.45 -32.55
C LEU A 180 -10.32 -0.98 -32.13
N PHE A 181 -9.55 -0.66 -31.08
CA PHE A 181 -9.43 0.70 -30.60
C PHE A 181 -8.74 1.64 -31.60
N TRP A 182 -7.62 1.21 -32.20
CA TRP A 182 -6.88 2.02 -33.17
C TRP A 182 -7.55 2.12 -34.55
N SER A 183 -8.44 1.19 -34.89
CA SER A 183 -9.24 1.27 -36.13
C SER A 183 -10.52 2.10 -35.98
N SER A 184 -11.01 2.33 -34.75
CA SER A 184 -12.22 3.12 -34.48
C SER A 184 -12.25 4.50 -35.16
N PRO A 185 -11.17 5.30 -35.19
CA PRO A 185 -11.16 6.59 -35.88
C PRO A 185 -11.50 6.55 -37.36
N VAL A 186 -11.09 5.48 -38.03
CA VAL A 186 -11.34 5.30 -39.46
C VAL A 186 -12.83 5.10 -39.69
N TRP A 187 -13.45 4.23 -38.89
CA TRP A 187 -14.89 3.96 -38.97
C TRP A 187 -15.73 5.18 -38.59
N VAL A 188 -15.40 5.87 -37.50
CA VAL A 188 -16.13 7.08 -37.08
C VAL A 188 -16.01 8.15 -38.16
N SER A 189 -14.82 8.38 -38.72
CA SER A 189 -14.63 9.37 -39.78
C SER A 189 -15.41 9.02 -41.05
N ALA A 190 -15.35 7.76 -41.50
CA ALA A 190 -16.07 7.31 -42.69
C ALA A 190 -17.58 7.52 -42.57
N VAL A 191 -18.20 7.10 -41.45
CA VAL A 191 -19.64 7.27 -41.22
C VAL A 191 -20.01 8.74 -41.09
N THR A 192 -19.18 9.53 -40.41
CA THR A 192 -19.44 10.97 -40.22
C THR A 192 -19.43 11.71 -41.56
N PHE A 193 -18.40 11.51 -42.39
CA PHE A 193 -18.32 12.16 -43.70
C PHE A 193 -19.39 11.67 -44.67
N LEU A 194 -19.77 10.39 -44.61
CA LEU A 194 -20.91 9.88 -45.35
C LEU A 194 -22.21 10.57 -44.91
N THR A 195 -22.38 10.83 -43.62
CA THR A 195 -23.54 11.58 -43.10
C THR A 195 -23.52 13.04 -43.58
N CYS A 196 -22.35 13.68 -43.63
CA CYS A 196 -22.22 15.04 -44.18
C CYS A 196 -22.64 15.11 -45.65
N TYR A 197 -22.27 14.10 -46.44
CA TYR A 197 -22.67 14.00 -47.84
C TYR A 197 -24.20 13.94 -47.98
N PHE A 198 -24.88 13.13 -47.15
CA PHE A 198 -26.34 13.02 -47.16
C PHE A 198 -27.07 14.24 -46.59
N LEU A 199 -26.47 14.95 -45.63
CA LEU A 199 -27.03 16.16 -45.03
C LEU A 199 -26.63 17.44 -45.79
N GLU A 200 -25.94 17.31 -46.93
CA GLU A 200 -25.44 18.43 -47.76
C GLU A 200 -24.60 19.44 -46.97
N ILE A 201 -23.87 18.98 -45.95
CA ILE A 201 -22.98 19.81 -45.14
C ILE A 201 -21.67 20.02 -45.92
N PRO A 202 -21.23 21.26 -46.17
CA PRO A 202 -20.02 21.52 -46.96
C PRO A 202 -18.77 20.96 -46.25
N LEU A 203 -18.09 20.04 -46.92
CA LEU A 203 -16.86 19.40 -46.45
C LEU A 203 -15.62 20.08 -47.04
N ASP A 204 -15.17 21.14 -46.38
CA ASP A 204 -13.88 21.75 -46.71
C ASP A 204 -12.71 20.92 -46.16
N ALA A 205 -11.55 21.00 -46.83
CA ALA A 205 -10.33 20.34 -46.38
C ALA A 205 -9.99 20.72 -44.92
N SER A 206 -10.20 21.98 -44.52
CA SER A 206 -10.01 22.46 -43.15
C SER A 206 -10.88 21.71 -42.13
N ASN A 207 -12.16 21.46 -42.45
CA ASN A 207 -13.10 20.79 -41.55
C ASN A 207 -12.76 19.29 -41.43
N VAL A 208 -12.40 18.65 -42.54
CA VAL A 208 -11.99 17.25 -42.58
C VAL A 208 -10.72 17.01 -41.76
N PHE A 209 -9.67 17.81 -41.96
CA PHE A 209 -8.42 17.66 -41.23
C PHE A 209 -8.59 17.98 -39.74
N THR A 210 -9.35 19.03 -39.41
CA THR A 210 -9.69 19.39 -38.01
C THR A 210 -10.43 18.25 -37.33
N PHE A 211 -11.45 17.67 -37.97
CA PHE A 211 -12.22 16.56 -37.42
C PHE A 211 -11.36 15.32 -37.14
N ILE A 212 -10.57 14.87 -38.12
CA ILE A 212 -9.70 13.69 -37.96
C ILE A 212 -8.65 13.92 -36.86
N ALA A 213 -8.05 15.12 -36.82
CA ALA A 213 -7.06 15.46 -35.81
C ALA A 213 -7.67 15.49 -34.40
N THR A 214 -8.82 16.16 -34.23
CA THR A 214 -9.52 16.23 -32.94
C THR A 214 -9.99 14.85 -32.49
N LEU A 215 -10.46 14.01 -33.41
CA LEU A 215 -10.91 12.66 -33.06
C LEU A 215 -9.77 11.79 -32.52
N ARG A 216 -8.55 11.89 -33.08
CA ARG A 216 -7.35 11.24 -32.53
C ARG A 216 -6.99 11.77 -31.14
N LEU A 217 -7.10 13.09 -30.92
CA LEU A 217 -6.81 13.71 -29.62
C LEU A 217 -7.79 13.29 -28.51
N VAL A 218 -8.99 12.83 -28.84
CA VAL A 218 -10.00 12.37 -27.88
C VAL A 218 -9.76 10.92 -27.43
N GLN A 219 -9.05 10.11 -28.22
CA GLN A 219 -8.83 8.70 -27.89
C GLN A 219 -8.04 8.50 -26.60
N ASP A 220 -6.98 9.28 -26.40
CA ASP A 220 -6.14 9.18 -25.21
C ASP A 220 -6.92 9.50 -23.92
N PRO A 221 -7.69 10.61 -23.83
CA PRO A 221 -8.62 10.86 -22.73
C PRO A 221 -9.59 9.71 -22.45
N ILE A 222 -10.25 9.18 -23.49
CA ILE A 222 -11.23 8.09 -23.33
C ILE A 222 -10.57 6.85 -22.72
N ARG A 223 -9.36 6.50 -23.18
CA ARG A 223 -8.59 5.37 -22.67
C ARG A 223 -8.12 5.59 -21.22
N ALA A 224 -7.80 6.83 -20.85
CA ALA A 224 -7.28 7.15 -19.52
C ALA A 224 -8.36 7.16 -18.41
N ILE A 225 -9.65 7.32 -18.74
CA ILE A 225 -10.74 7.44 -17.75
C ILE A 225 -10.76 6.27 -16.73
N PRO A 226 -10.73 4.99 -17.13
CA PRO A 226 -10.77 3.88 -16.16
C PRO A 226 -9.53 3.86 -15.25
N GLU A 227 -8.36 4.22 -15.77
CA GLU A 227 -7.11 4.27 -15.03
C GLU A 227 -7.14 5.38 -13.97
N VAL A 228 -7.57 6.58 -14.36
CA VAL A 228 -7.73 7.72 -13.46
C VAL A 228 -8.69 7.39 -12.32
N LEU A 229 -9.87 6.83 -12.64
CA LEU A 229 -10.86 6.43 -11.63
C LEU A 229 -10.28 5.39 -10.66
N GLY A 230 -9.61 4.37 -11.20
CA GLY A 230 -8.97 3.32 -10.40
C GLY A 230 -7.94 3.87 -9.41
N VAL A 231 -7.06 4.77 -9.88
CA VAL A 231 -6.02 5.36 -9.02
C VAL A 231 -6.61 6.28 -7.97
N VAL A 232 -7.63 7.09 -8.30
CA VAL A 232 -8.30 7.96 -7.33
C VAL A 232 -8.95 7.14 -6.20
N VAL A 233 -9.67 6.06 -6.55
CA VAL A 233 -10.25 5.16 -5.54
C VAL A 233 -9.17 4.53 -4.67
N GLN A 234 -8.10 4.01 -5.27
CA GLN A 234 -6.99 3.39 -4.53
C GLN A 234 -6.28 4.39 -3.60
N ALA A 235 -6.04 5.62 -4.06
CA ALA A 235 -5.43 6.68 -3.27
C ALA A 235 -6.32 7.06 -2.07
N LYS A 236 -7.63 7.15 -2.27
CA LYS A 236 -8.59 7.42 -1.18
C LYS A 236 -8.54 6.33 -0.11
N VAL A 237 -8.61 5.06 -0.50
CA VAL A 237 -8.55 3.94 0.46
C VAL A 237 -7.21 3.89 1.19
N ALA A 238 -6.10 4.12 0.48
CA ALA A 238 -4.76 4.20 1.07
C ALA A 238 -4.66 5.34 2.10
N PHE A 239 -5.17 6.52 1.76
CA PHE A 239 -5.20 7.67 2.66
C PHE A 239 -6.00 7.37 3.94
N THR A 240 -7.20 6.81 3.82
CA THR A 240 -8.03 6.44 4.98
C THR A 240 -7.34 5.40 5.88
N ARG A 241 -6.58 4.45 5.32
CA ARG A 241 -5.80 3.49 6.11
C ARG A 241 -4.67 4.17 6.88
N ILE A 242 -3.92 5.07 6.23
CA ILE A 242 -2.85 5.83 6.89
C ILE A 242 -3.41 6.74 7.98
N GLU A 243 -4.52 7.43 7.70
CA GLU A 243 -5.23 8.27 8.68
C GLU A 243 -5.63 7.46 9.91
N LYS A 244 -6.28 6.30 9.72
CA LYS A 244 -6.67 5.40 10.81
C LYS A 244 -5.45 4.95 11.64
N PHE A 245 -4.34 4.63 10.99
CA PHE A 245 -3.09 4.26 11.68
C PHE A 245 -2.47 5.43 12.46
N LEU A 246 -2.42 6.62 11.86
CA LEU A 246 -1.90 7.82 12.53
C LEU A 246 -2.79 8.26 13.69
N GLY A 247 -4.08 7.95 13.66
CA GLY A 247 -5.04 8.17 14.76
C GLY A 247 -5.02 7.10 15.86
N ALA A 248 -4.26 6.01 15.72
CA ALA A 248 -4.22 4.93 16.70
C ALA A 248 -3.65 5.38 18.07
N PRO A 249 -4.07 4.78 19.19
CA PRO A 249 -3.65 5.20 20.52
C PRO A 249 -2.13 5.05 20.71
N GLU A 250 -1.50 6.11 21.22
CA GLU A 250 -0.08 6.14 21.55
C GLU A 250 0.16 5.65 22.99
N LEU A 251 1.37 5.16 23.26
CA LEU A 251 1.84 4.97 24.63
C LEU A 251 1.81 6.33 25.32
N ASN A 252 0.91 6.49 26.29
CA ASN A 252 0.84 7.71 27.10
C ASN A 252 2.20 7.92 27.78
N GLY A 253 2.95 8.93 27.31
CA GLY A 253 4.19 9.40 27.97
C GLY A 253 3.96 10.08 29.32
N ARG A 254 2.72 10.10 29.83
CA ARG A 254 2.35 10.50 31.19
C ARG A 254 2.27 9.20 32.00
N ALA A 255 3.13 8.88 32.96
CA ALA A 255 3.78 9.74 33.93
C ALA A 255 5.07 9.08 34.44
N LYS A 256 6.23 9.47 33.92
CA LYS A 256 7.39 9.59 34.82
C LYS A 256 7.21 10.95 35.49
N GLU A 257 6.52 10.98 36.61
CA GLU A 257 6.57 12.15 37.48
C GLU A 257 8.05 12.36 37.84
N LYS A 258 8.64 13.43 37.31
CA LYS A 258 9.94 13.91 37.78
C LYS A 258 9.74 14.37 39.21
N CYS A 259 9.96 13.48 40.18
CA CYS A 259 9.95 13.87 41.56
C CYS A 259 11.19 14.74 41.84
N SER A 260 10.94 15.95 42.34
CA SER A 260 11.95 16.94 42.74
C SER A 260 12.81 16.40 43.88
N SER A 261 14.13 16.33 43.62
CA SER A 261 15.28 16.47 44.55
C SER A 261 15.35 15.73 45.90
N VAL A 262 14.38 14.91 46.32
CA VAL A 262 14.38 14.30 47.68
C VAL A 262 14.52 12.76 47.70
N ALA A 263 14.42 12.06 46.57
CA ALA A 263 14.54 10.60 46.53
C ALA A 263 15.87 10.16 45.90
N ILE A 264 17.00 10.22 46.64
CA ILE A 264 18.28 9.67 46.16
C ILE A 264 18.44 8.18 46.59
N SER A 265 17.60 7.68 47.51
CA SER A 265 17.79 6.34 48.10
C SER A 265 17.19 5.16 47.31
N TYR A 266 16.20 5.38 46.43
CA TYR A 266 15.41 4.30 45.81
C TYR A 266 15.20 4.53 44.30
N PRO A 267 16.12 4.06 43.43
CA PRO A 267 16.05 4.27 41.97
C PRO A 267 14.76 3.76 41.31
N VAL A 268 14.13 2.73 41.89
CA VAL A 268 12.86 2.17 41.42
C VAL A 268 11.91 2.03 42.62
N ALA A 269 10.75 2.68 42.55
CA ALA A 269 9.69 2.52 43.53
C ALA A 269 8.32 2.39 42.83
N MET A 270 7.56 1.37 43.21
CA MET A 270 6.19 1.09 42.76
C MET A 270 5.31 0.95 43.99
N ASN A 271 4.19 1.68 44.03
CA ASN A 271 3.23 1.62 45.12
C ASN A 271 1.85 1.22 44.59
N SER A 272 1.38 0.02 44.99
CA SER A 272 0.09 -0.59 44.64
C SER A 272 -0.28 -0.42 43.17
N CYS A 273 0.62 -0.84 42.28
CA CYS A 273 0.47 -0.69 40.85
C CYS A 273 -0.36 -1.82 40.22
N GLY A 274 -1.28 -1.44 39.32
CA GLY A 274 -2.00 -2.34 38.44
C GLY A 274 -1.60 -2.12 36.97
N PHE A 275 -1.31 -3.19 36.24
CA PHE A 275 -0.92 -3.14 34.82
C PHE A 275 -1.79 -4.05 33.96
N SER A 276 -2.12 -3.59 32.75
CA SER A 276 -2.92 -4.35 31.78
C SER A 276 -2.41 -4.14 30.37
N TRP A 277 -2.30 -5.21 29.58
CA TRP A 277 -1.94 -5.11 28.15
C TRP A 277 -3.11 -4.58 27.29
N CYS A 278 -4.34 -4.81 27.74
CA CYS A 278 -5.56 -4.35 27.09
C CYS A 278 -6.12 -3.13 27.83
N GLU A 279 -6.80 -2.25 27.10
CA GLU A 279 -7.47 -1.07 27.66
C GLU A 279 -8.65 -1.40 28.59
N ASP A 280 -8.91 -2.67 28.88
CA ASP A 280 -9.94 -3.09 29.83
C ASP A 280 -9.45 -2.92 31.28
N PRO A 281 -10.00 -1.96 32.04
CA PRO A 281 -9.59 -1.70 33.41
C PRO A 281 -10.10 -2.76 34.40
N LEU A 282 -11.05 -3.63 34.00
CA LEU A 282 -11.70 -4.58 34.90
C LEU A 282 -10.86 -5.85 35.14
N LYS A 283 -9.89 -6.15 34.27
CA LYS A 283 -9.05 -7.35 34.38
C LYS A 283 -7.55 -7.06 34.20
N PRO A 284 -6.90 -6.38 35.17
CA PRO A 284 -5.47 -6.17 35.12
C PRO A 284 -4.70 -7.49 35.14
N ASN A 285 -3.70 -7.61 34.27
CA ASN A 285 -2.78 -8.75 34.21
C ASN A 285 -1.91 -8.85 35.47
N LEU A 286 -1.55 -7.69 36.04
CA LEU A 286 -0.78 -7.57 37.28
C LEU A 286 -1.55 -6.68 38.26
N LYS A 287 -1.70 -7.13 39.51
CA LYS A 287 -2.48 -6.46 40.55
C LYS A 287 -1.64 -6.25 41.80
N ASP A 288 -1.84 -5.11 42.46
CA ASP A 288 -1.25 -4.73 43.76
C ASP A 288 0.26 -4.95 43.87
N ILE A 289 1.01 -4.48 42.86
CA ILE A 289 2.47 -4.58 42.88
C ILE A 289 3.05 -3.41 43.66
N SER A 290 3.71 -3.75 44.79
CA SER A 290 4.53 -2.82 45.56
C SER A 290 5.97 -3.32 45.60
N LEU A 291 6.90 -2.53 45.05
CA LEU A 291 8.31 -2.90 44.92
C LEU A 291 9.18 -1.67 45.15
N VAL A 292 10.20 -1.80 45.99
CA VAL A 292 11.19 -0.76 46.25
C VAL A 292 12.58 -1.37 46.10
N VAL A 293 13.40 -0.81 45.21
CA VAL A 293 14.77 -1.28 44.95
C VAL A 293 15.76 -0.17 45.31
N LYS A 294 16.78 -0.50 46.10
CA LYS A 294 17.84 0.44 46.50
C LYS A 294 18.95 0.51 45.44
N ALA A 295 19.68 1.63 45.44
CA ALA A 295 20.83 1.77 44.55
C ALA A 295 21.92 0.74 44.90
N GLY A 296 22.45 0.04 43.89
CA GLY A 296 23.47 -1.01 44.07
C GLY A 296 22.92 -2.39 44.45
N GLU A 297 21.60 -2.54 44.58
CA GLU A 297 20.96 -3.81 44.91
C GLU A 297 20.77 -4.69 43.66
N LYS A 298 21.08 -5.98 43.79
CA LYS A 298 20.78 -6.99 42.77
C LYS A 298 19.52 -7.74 43.15
N VAL A 299 18.49 -7.63 42.31
CA VAL A 299 17.17 -8.21 42.58
C VAL A 299 16.87 -9.31 41.56
N ALA A 300 16.48 -10.49 42.04
CA ALA A 300 16.02 -11.59 41.21
C ALA A 300 14.50 -11.72 41.28
N ILE A 301 13.84 -11.91 40.13
CA ILE A 301 12.39 -12.11 40.03
C ILE A 301 12.12 -13.59 39.69
N CYS A 302 11.56 -14.33 40.63
CA CYS A 302 11.25 -15.76 40.50
C CYS A 302 9.73 -16.00 40.48
N GLY A 303 9.29 -17.05 39.77
CA GLY A 303 7.88 -17.43 39.72
C GLY A 303 7.57 -18.40 38.57
N GLU A 304 6.41 -19.04 38.61
CA GLU A 304 5.97 -20.04 37.62
C GLU A 304 5.87 -19.48 36.20
N VAL A 305 5.89 -20.35 35.19
CA VAL A 305 5.66 -19.93 33.79
C VAL A 305 4.27 -19.29 33.66
N GLY A 306 4.19 -18.09 33.08
CA GLY A 306 2.93 -17.35 32.97
C GLY A 306 2.57 -16.45 34.16
N SER A 307 3.35 -16.45 35.25
CA SER A 307 3.14 -15.55 36.42
C SER A 307 3.30 -14.05 36.15
N GLY A 308 3.66 -13.64 34.93
CA GLY A 308 3.76 -12.22 34.54
C GLY A 308 5.12 -11.56 34.77
N LYS A 309 6.20 -12.32 35.02
CA LYS A 309 7.58 -11.80 35.16
C LYS A 309 8.01 -10.88 34.01
N SER A 310 7.81 -11.31 32.76
CA SER A 310 8.14 -10.50 31.58
C SER A 310 7.24 -9.27 31.46
N THR A 311 5.96 -9.39 31.85
CA THR A 311 5.02 -8.26 31.90
C THR A 311 5.45 -7.22 32.93
N LEU A 312 5.99 -7.65 34.09
CA LEU A 312 6.51 -6.75 35.12
C LEU A 312 7.73 -5.98 34.61
N LEU A 313 8.64 -6.63 33.90
CA LEU A 313 9.78 -5.97 33.25
C LEU A 313 9.33 -4.98 32.16
N ALA A 314 8.37 -5.36 31.31
CA ALA A 314 7.79 -4.47 30.31
C ALA A 314 7.06 -3.27 30.95
N ALA A 315 6.43 -3.46 32.10
CA ALA A 315 5.81 -2.39 32.88
C ALA A 315 6.85 -1.44 33.49
N MET A 316 8.00 -1.94 33.98
CA MET A 316 9.13 -1.10 34.41
C MET A 316 9.68 -0.23 33.28
N LEU A 317 9.72 -0.76 32.06
CA LEU A 317 10.15 -0.02 30.86
C LEU A 317 9.09 0.98 30.36
N GLY A 318 7.86 0.92 30.87
CA GLY A 318 6.75 1.77 30.44
C GLY A 318 6.07 1.30 29.15
N GLU A 319 6.26 0.05 28.72
CA GLU A 319 5.59 -0.52 27.55
C GLU A 319 4.16 -0.98 27.85
N VAL A 320 3.85 -1.29 29.11
CA VAL A 320 2.52 -1.69 29.56
C VAL A 320 1.84 -0.50 30.23
N PRO A 321 0.62 -0.12 29.79
CA PRO A 321 -0.09 0.98 30.41
C PRO A 321 -0.46 0.63 31.86
N ARG A 322 -0.33 1.64 32.73
CA ARG A 322 -0.70 1.55 34.14
C ARG A 322 -2.18 1.87 34.31
N THR A 323 -2.91 1.01 35.02
CA THR A 323 -4.31 1.22 35.38
C THR A 323 -4.44 1.96 36.71
N GLN A 324 -3.60 1.63 37.70
CA GLN A 324 -3.64 2.20 39.07
C GLN A 324 -2.23 2.26 39.67
N GLY A 325 -2.05 3.05 40.74
CA GLY A 325 -0.80 3.16 41.52
C GLY A 325 0.19 4.22 41.03
N THR A 326 1.37 4.29 41.65
CA THR A 326 2.44 5.25 41.29
C THR A 326 3.76 4.53 41.00
N VAL A 327 4.44 4.90 39.91
CA VAL A 327 5.74 4.34 39.52
C VAL A 327 6.75 5.49 39.46
N ILE A 328 7.82 5.40 40.24
CA ILE A 328 8.91 6.35 40.28
C ILE A 328 10.17 5.64 39.78
N MET A 329 10.77 6.19 38.73
CA MET A 329 12.01 5.71 38.11
C MET A 329 12.95 6.91 37.97
N LEU A 330 14.06 6.91 38.71
CA LEU A 330 14.98 8.07 38.78
C LEU A 330 16.05 8.07 37.68
N SER A 331 16.33 6.93 37.04
CA SER A 331 17.31 6.84 35.96
C SER A 331 16.67 6.94 34.57
N ASN A 332 17.36 7.66 33.67
CA ASN A 332 17.01 7.70 32.24
C ASN A 332 17.74 6.62 31.42
N ASN A 333 18.81 6.03 31.97
CA ASN A 333 19.58 4.99 31.30
C ASN A 333 19.17 3.62 31.85
N ILE A 334 18.37 2.90 31.06
CA ILE A 334 17.96 1.53 31.35
C ILE A 334 18.55 0.64 30.26
N VAL A 335 19.22 -0.44 30.66
CA VAL A 335 19.70 -1.48 29.74
C VAL A 335 18.76 -2.67 29.86
N PHE A 336 18.21 -3.11 28.74
CA PHE A 336 17.32 -4.26 28.68
C PHE A 336 17.87 -5.30 27.70
N ILE A 337 17.90 -6.56 28.12
CA ILE A 337 18.34 -7.70 27.29
C ILE A 337 17.12 -8.55 26.99
N LEU A 338 16.80 -8.70 25.71
CA LEU A 338 15.70 -9.55 25.24
C LEU A 338 16.10 -11.02 25.28
N LEU A 339 15.20 -11.87 25.79
CA LEU A 339 15.37 -13.32 25.82
C LEU A 339 15.66 -13.92 24.44
N SER A 340 15.04 -13.40 23.37
CA SER A 340 15.29 -13.85 22.00
C SER A 340 16.74 -13.64 21.55
N SER A 341 17.39 -12.57 22.02
CA SER A 341 18.81 -12.30 21.69
C SER A 341 19.77 -13.22 22.46
N VAL A 342 19.33 -13.80 23.58
CA VAL A 342 20.11 -14.76 24.38
C VAL A 342 20.02 -16.18 23.80
N GLU A 343 18.94 -16.49 23.08
CA GLU A 343 18.80 -17.75 22.33
C GLU A 343 19.70 -17.79 21.08
N ASP A 344 19.85 -16.65 20.38
CA ASP A 344 20.74 -16.49 19.23
C ASP A 344 22.24 -16.44 19.60
N LEU A 345 22.56 -16.14 20.86
CA LEU A 345 23.92 -16.28 21.39
C LEU A 345 24.21 -17.78 21.59
N SER A 346 25.13 -18.30 20.77
CA SER A 346 25.68 -19.66 20.83
C SER A 346 26.53 -19.92 22.09
N LEU A 347 25.95 -19.67 23.27
CA LEU A 347 26.55 -19.92 24.57
C LEU A 347 26.14 -21.31 25.08
N SER A 348 27.11 -22.02 25.66
CA SER A 348 26.90 -23.32 26.31
C SER A 348 25.87 -23.22 27.44
N ASN A 349 25.11 -24.28 27.68
CA ASN A 349 24.06 -24.34 28.71
C ASN A 349 24.57 -24.03 30.13
N GLU A 350 25.86 -24.20 30.41
CA GLU A 350 26.47 -23.78 31.68
C GLU A 350 26.64 -22.25 31.78
N GLN A 351 27.04 -21.59 30.69
CA GLN A 351 27.19 -20.13 30.66
C GLN A 351 25.83 -19.40 30.71
N LYS A 352 24.77 -20.02 30.18
CA LYS A 352 23.39 -19.52 30.31
C LYS A 352 22.88 -19.55 31.76
N LYS A 353 23.29 -20.54 32.58
CA LYS A 353 22.92 -20.60 34.00
C LYS A 353 23.62 -19.51 34.83
N THR A 354 24.90 -19.24 34.58
CA THR A 354 25.66 -18.22 35.31
C THR A 354 25.17 -16.80 35.05
N PHE A 355 24.66 -16.53 33.84
CA PHE A 355 24.09 -15.22 33.47
C PHE A 355 22.73 -14.94 34.11
N ILE A 356 21.99 -15.98 34.50
CA ILE A 356 20.67 -15.86 35.15
C ILE A 356 20.81 -15.77 36.68
N SER A 357 21.97 -16.18 37.23
CA SER A 357 22.21 -16.22 38.68
C SER A 357 23.17 -15.13 39.22
N SER A 358 23.54 -14.11 38.44
CA SER A 358 24.46 -13.03 38.84
C SER A 358 23.87 -11.65 38.65
#